data_AF-A0A944UL77-F1
#
_entry.id   AF-A0A944UL77-F1
#
_cell.length_a   1.000
_cell.length_b   1.000
_cell.length_c   1.000
_cell.angle_alpha   90.00
_cell.angle_beta   90.00
_cell.angle_gamma   90.00
#
_symmetry.space_group_name_H-M   'P 1'
#
loop_
_entity.id
_entity.type
_entity.pdbx_description
1 polymer ?
#
loop_
_entity_poly.entity_id
_entity_poly.type
_entity_poly.pdbx_seq_one_letter_code
_entity_poly.pdbx_strand_id
1 'polypeptide(L)'
;MKIEQLISPLDNRYNDKIADLATNFSESNLNKVRFEIEIEWLIFLCSKGGKNFPALSKPNIKNLLALKNSFDEKSAKKIKSIESKTNHDVKAVEYFIRDELKKSSSLKRYEHLVHFALTSEDVNSLSYAILMSDAQIIYLKQLDGIIKELNKRARTWSSIPMLARTHGQAASPSTLGKEMKVFVERLKRQRNSLKTMKPLAKFGGATGNYHTLVISDPNINWANQTKKFLASFQVEQNPVTTQIEPHDGIAEVAHCIQRVNNILIDFNQDIWMYIANDLFKLKLKEGEVGSSTMPHKVNP
;
A
#
# COMPACT_ATOMS: atom_id res chain seq x y z
N MET A 1 24.69 7.25 -3.22
CA MET A 1 24.76 6.90 -4.66
C MET A 1 24.17 8.03 -5.45
N LYS A 2 24.72 8.33 -6.63
CA LYS A 2 24.04 9.21 -7.58
C LYS A 2 22.82 8.47 -8.16
N ILE A 3 21.81 9.19 -8.66
CA ILE A 3 20.54 8.57 -9.11
C ILE A 3 20.76 7.54 -10.23
N GLU A 4 21.73 7.78 -11.11
CA GLU A 4 22.13 6.91 -12.22
C GLU A 4 22.87 5.63 -11.77
N GLN A 5 23.24 5.53 -10.49
CA GLN A 5 23.93 4.36 -9.92
C GLN A 5 22.98 3.41 -9.18
N LEU A 6 21.72 3.81 -8.98
CA LEU A 6 20.72 2.94 -8.36
C LEU A 6 20.41 1.77 -9.31
N ILE A 7 20.30 0.56 -8.77
CA ILE A 7 20.17 -0.67 -9.59
C ILE A 7 18.76 -0.79 -10.17
N SER A 8 17.74 -0.59 -9.34
CA SER A 8 16.34 -0.71 -9.73
C SER A 8 15.90 0.53 -10.52
N PRO A 9 15.29 0.37 -11.71
CA PRO A 9 14.84 1.51 -12.49
C PRO A 9 13.61 2.20 -11.88
N LEU A 10 12.91 1.53 -10.96
CA LEU A 10 11.81 2.10 -10.18
C LEU A 10 12.30 3.18 -9.21
N ASP A 11 13.57 3.11 -8.80
CA ASP A 11 14.21 4.08 -7.92
C ASP A 11 15.01 5.15 -8.70
N ASN A 12 15.12 5.02 -10.03
CA ASN A 12 15.75 6.01 -10.90
C ASN A 12 14.83 6.51 -12.04
N ARG A 13 14.85 5.87 -13.20
CA ARG A 13 14.27 6.27 -14.48
C ARG A 13 12.76 6.43 -14.42
N TYR A 14 12.10 5.62 -13.59
CA TYR A 14 10.64 5.57 -13.47
C TYR A 14 10.14 6.08 -12.12
N ASN A 15 11.03 6.57 -11.25
CA ASN A 15 10.66 6.98 -9.89
C ASN A 15 9.60 8.09 -9.90
N ASP A 16 9.72 9.05 -10.81
CA ASP A 16 8.76 10.13 -10.99
C ASP A 16 7.35 9.64 -11.37
N LYS A 17 7.23 8.42 -11.93
CA LYS A 17 5.94 7.79 -12.28
C LYS A 17 5.30 7.06 -11.12
N ILE A 18 6.07 6.72 -10.09
CA ILE A 18 5.60 5.91 -8.95
C ILE A 18 5.87 6.58 -7.60
N ALA A 19 6.21 7.88 -7.56
CA ALA A 19 6.70 8.57 -6.36
C ALA A 19 5.81 8.36 -5.12
N ASP A 20 4.49 8.40 -5.29
CA ASP A 20 3.53 8.15 -4.19
C ASP A 20 3.62 6.72 -3.65
N LEU A 21 3.72 5.72 -4.54
CA LEU A 21 3.86 4.30 -4.16
C LEU A 21 5.25 4.02 -3.57
N ALA A 22 6.31 4.61 -4.14
CA ALA A 22 7.67 4.48 -3.64
C ALA A 22 7.79 5.07 -2.23
N THR A 23 7.15 6.22 -1.98
CA THR A 23 7.07 6.82 -0.64
C THR A 23 6.32 5.89 0.32
N ASN A 24 5.15 5.37 -0.10
CA ASN A 24 4.31 4.49 0.70
C ASN A 24 5.03 3.20 1.11
N PHE A 25 5.68 2.51 0.16
CA PHE A 25 6.39 1.24 0.40
C PHE A 25 7.86 1.42 0.82
N SER A 26 8.30 2.65 1.12
CA SER A 26 9.67 2.88 1.60
C SER A 26 9.88 2.30 3.01
N GLU A 27 11.12 1.89 3.30
CA GLU A 27 11.51 1.45 4.65
C GLU A 27 11.29 2.56 5.70
N SER A 28 11.51 3.82 5.30
CA SER A 28 11.23 4.98 6.17
C SER A 28 9.75 5.05 6.58
N ASN A 29 8.83 4.87 5.62
CA ASN A 29 7.40 4.88 5.90
C ASN A 29 6.95 3.63 6.66
N LEU A 30 7.52 2.46 6.36
CA LEU A 30 7.27 1.24 7.16
C LEU A 30 7.66 1.46 8.62
N ASN A 31 8.83 2.04 8.88
CA ASN A 31 9.28 2.36 10.24
C ASN A 31 8.41 3.44 10.91
N LYS A 32 7.93 4.43 10.15
CA LYS A 32 6.96 5.41 10.64
C LYS A 32 5.66 4.72 11.09
N VAL A 33 5.07 3.87 10.26
CA VAL A 33 3.81 3.17 10.59
C VAL A 33 4.01 2.25 11.80
N ARG A 34 5.11 1.49 11.86
CA ARG A 34 5.47 0.69 13.04
C ARG A 34 5.56 1.54 14.31
N PHE A 35 6.21 2.70 14.21
CA PHE A 35 6.34 3.65 15.31
C PHE A 35 4.98 4.19 15.78
N GLU A 36 4.09 4.52 14.84
CA GLU A 36 2.74 4.98 15.15
C GLU A 36 1.90 3.89 15.85
N ILE A 37 1.97 2.65 15.37
CA ILE A 37 1.27 1.50 15.98
C ILE A 37 1.73 1.29 17.42
N GLU A 38 3.03 1.32 17.68
CA GLU A 38 3.60 1.12 19.02
C GLU A 38 3.16 2.21 20.02
N ILE A 39 3.17 3.47 19.59
CA ILE A 39 2.71 4.59 20.42
C ILE A 39 1.21 4.48 20.70
N GLU A 40 0.40 4.17 19.69
CA GLU A 40 -1.04 4.00 19.86
C GLU A 40 -1.36 2.76 20.72
N TRP A 41 -0.57 1.69 20.61
CA TRP A 41 -0.71 0.50 21.44
C TRP A 41 -0.44 0.81 22.91
N LEU A 42 0.60 1.59 23.21
CA LEU A 42 0.87 2.07 24.56
C LEU A 42 -0.32 2.87 25.11
N ILE A 43 -0.84 3.83 24.34
CA ILE A 43 -2.01 4.63 24.72
C ILE A 43 -3.23 3.72 24.95
N PHE A 44 -3.44 2.75 24.07
CA PHE A 44 -4.53 1.79 24.14
C PHE A 44 -4.47 0.95 25.41
N LEU A 45 -3.32 0.35 25.74
CA LEU A 45 -3.13 -0.43 26.97
C LEU A 45 -3.46 0.38 28.22
N CYS A 46 -2.92 1.59 28.34
CA CYS A 46 -3.18 2.46 29.49
C CYS A 46 -4.62 2.98 29.58
N SER A 47 -5.41 2.88 28.50
CA SER A 47 -6.79 3.38 28.43
C SER A 47 -7.84 2.28 28.47
N LYS A 48 -7.53 1.10 27.95
CA LYS A 48 -8.46 -0.01 27.67
C LYS A 48 -7.95 -1.38 28.16
N GLY A 49 -6.69 -1.48 28.59
CA GLY A 49 -6.07 -2.71 29.09
C GLY A 49 -6.46 -3.09 30.52
N GLY A 50 -7.32 -2.33 31.19
CA GLY A 50 -7.78 -2.63 32.55
C GLY A 50 -6.90 -2.05 33.65
N LYS A 51 -7.08 -2.54 34.88
CA LYS A 51 -6.49 -1.95 36.10
C LYS A 51 -4.99 -2.20 36.26
N ASN A 52 -4.46 -3.20 35.54
CA ASN A 52 -3.06 -3.59 35.63
C ASN A 52 -2.13 -2.66 34.85
N PHE A 53 -2.67 -1.76 34.03
CA PHE A 53 -1.91 -0.75 33.30
C PHE A 53 -2.06 0.62 33.97
N PRO A 54 -0.96 1.37 34.17
CA PRO A 54 -1.01 2.70 34.74
C PRO A 54 -1.80 3.65 33.83
N ALA A 55 -2.73 4.41 34.40
CA ALA A 55 -3.51 5.38 33.64
C ALA A 55 -2.64 6.54 33.13
N LEU A 56 -2.84 6.93 31.87
CA LEU A 56 -2.22 8.12 31.31
C LEU A 56 -3.03 9.38 31.65
N SER A 57 -2.34 10.42 32.12
CA SER A 57 -2.95 11.75 32.26
C SER A 57 -3.20 12.38 30.87
N LYS A 58 -4.16 13.30 30.77
CA LYS A 58 -4.42 14.03 29.51
C LYS A 58 -3.15 14.70 28.93
N PRO A 59 -2.27 15.34 29.73
CA PRO A 59 -1.00 15.86 29.23
C PRO A 59 -0.07 14.77 28.66
N ASN A 60 0.01 13.60 29.30
CA ASN A 60 0.84 12.50 28.81
C ASN A 60 0.33 11.94 27.48
N ILE A 61 -0.99 11.79 27.33
CA ILE A 61 -1.59 11.40 26.04
C ILE A 61 -1.23 12.43 24.95
N LYS A 62 -1.37 13.73 25.25
CA LYS A 62 -0.99 14.80 24.31
C LYS A 62 0.49 14.72 23.93
N ASN A 63 1.38 14.45 24.88
CA ASN A 63 2.82 14.32 24.61
C ASN A 63 3.13 13.10 23.74
N LEU A 64 2.48 11.96 23.98
CA LEU A 64 2.64 10.76 23.15
C LEU A 64 2.14 11.00 21.72
N LEU A 65 0.99 11.66 21.55
CA LEU A 65 0.48 12.03 20.22
C LEU A 65 1.39 13.05 19.52
N ALA A 66 1.98 13.99 20.25
CA ALA A 66 2.96 14.92 19.71
C ALA A 66 4.24 14.20 19.25
N LEU A 67 4.74 13.24 20.04
CA LEU A 67 5.86 12.39 19.68
C LEU A 67 5.55 11.59 18.41
N LYS A 68 4.37 10.96 18.35
CA LYS A 68 3.87 10.24 17.16
C LYS A 68 3.94 11.11 15.91
N ASN A 69 3.42 12.33 15.99
CA ASN A 69 3.34 13.26 14.86
C ASN A 69 4.68 13.93 14.51
N SER A 70 5.72 13.77 15.34
CA SER A 70 7.06 14.34 15.09
C SER A 70 8.00 13.44 14.29
N PHE A 71 7.56 12.25 13.88
CA PHE A 71 8.39 11.32 13.12
C PHE A 71 8.88 11.95 11.80
N ASP A 72 10.20 11.92 11.60
CA ASP A 72 10.89 12.54 10.48
C ASP A 72 12.04 11.66 9.94
N GLU A 73 12.78 12.16 8.94
CA GLU A 73 13.92 11.45 8.35
C GLU A 73 15.04 11.18 9.38
N LYS A 74 15.22 12.07 10.37
CA LYS A 74 16.21 11.87 11.44
C LYS A 74 15.82 10.71 12.34
N SER A 75 14.53 10.55 12.60
CA SER A 75 13.95 9.43 13.33
C SER A 75 14.21 8.10 12.59
N ALA A 76 13.94 8.06 11.28
CA ALA A 76 14.24 6.89 10.45
C ALA A 76 15.73 6.52 10.46
N LYS A 77 16.64 7.50 10.34
CA LYS A 77 18.09 7.29 10.42
C LYS A 77 18.54 6.74 11.78
N LYS A 78 17.95 7.24 12.87
CA LYS A 78 18.23 6.72 14.23
C LYS A 78 17.79 5.27 14.38
N ILE A 79 16.61 4.91 13.88
CA ILE A 79 16.13 3.52 13.90
C ILE A 79 17.12 2.63 13.14
N LYS A 80 17.57 3.03 11.94
CA LYS A 80 18.56 2.25 11.18
C LYS A 80 19.90 2.08 11.93
N SER A 81 20.34 3.12 12.64
CA SER A 81 21.53 3.06 13.49
C SER A 81 21.37 2.08 14.65
N ILE A 82 20.21 2.05 15.32
CA ILE A 82 19.90 1.06 16.35
C ILE A 82 19.84 -0.35 15.75
N GLU A 83 19.18 -0.50 14.60
CA GLU A 83 19.06 -1.77 13.88
C GLU A 83 20.42 -2.39 13.55
N SER A 84 21.41 -1.57 13.15
CA SER A 84 22.78 -2.06 12.88
C SER A 84 23.44 -2.75 14.09
N LYS A 85 22.94 -2.51 15.30
CA LYS A 85 23.40 -3.17 16.53
C LYS A 85 22.52 -4.35 16.92
N THR A 86 21.21 -4.24 16.72
CA THR A 86 20.25 -5.28 17.12
C THR A 86 20.08 -6.39 16.08
N ASN A 87 20.41 -6.10 14.81
CA ASN A 87 20.09 -6.90 13.64
C ASN A 87 18.59 -7.30 13.59
N HIS A 88 17.73 -6.41 14.10
CA HIS A 88 16.29 -6.61 14.19
C HIS A 88 15.56 -5.27 14.14
N ASP A 89 14.79 -5.08 13.06
CA ASP A 89 14.12 -3.83 12.70
C ASP A 89 13.02 -3.38 13.67
N VAL A 90 12.04 -4.24 14.00
CA VAL A 90 10.97 -3.90 14.96
C VAL A 90 11.55 -3.64 16.34
N LYS A 91 12.58 -4.38 16.74
CA LYS A 91 13.27 -4.13 18.01
C LYS A 91 13.98 -2.77 18.03
N ALA A 92 14.50 -2.33 16.89
CA ALA A 92 15.09 -1.00 16.77
C ALA A 92 14.04 0.12 16.92
N VAL A 93 12.83 -0.08 16.40
CA VAL A 93 11.69 0.82 16.63
C VAL A 93 11.32 0.87 18.12
N GLU A 94 11.21 -0.28 18.79
CA GLU A 94 10.93 -0.36 20.23
C GLU A 94 11.97 0.43 21.05
N TYR A 95 13.26 0.21 20.80
CA TYR A 95 14.34 0.91 21.49
C TYR A 95 14.35 2.41 21.21
N PHE A 96 14.09 2.81 19.96
CA PHE A 96 13.97 4.22 19.63
C PHE A 96 12.85 4.89 20.45
N ILE A 97 11.66 4.27 20.52
CA ILE A 97 10.55 4.80 21.32
C ILE A 97 10.93 4.89 22.79
N ARG A 98 11.51 3.82 23.36
CA ARG A 98 11.95 3.81 24.76
C ARG A 98 12.92 4.95 25.06
N ASP A 99 13.89 5.19 24.19
CA ASP A 99 14.85 6.27 24.35
C ASP A 99 14.21 7.66 24.24
N GLU A 100 13.18 7.84 23.41
CA GLU A 100 12.40 9.08 23.38
C GLU A 100 11.56 9.25 24.67
N LEU A 101 10.93 8.18 25.19
CA LEU A 101 10.15 8.25 26.44
C LEU A 101 11.02 8.58 27.65
N LYS A 102 12.26 8.07 27.72
CA LYS A 102 13.21 8.36 28.82
C LYS A 102 13.56 9.84 28.96
N LYS A 103 13.47 10.62 27.86
CA LYS A 103 13.75 12.08 27.88
C LYS A 103 12.67 12.88 28.59
N SER A 104 11.49 12.31 28.77
CA SER A 104 10.39 12.93 29.49
C SER A 104 10.24 12.28 30.87
N SER A 105 10.41 13.07 31.92
CA SER A 105 10.23 12.62 33.31
C SER A 105 8.84 12.04 33.56
N SER A 106 7.81 12.54 32.87
CA SER A 106 6.43 12.06 33.02
C SER A 106 6.11 10.81 32.20
N LEU A 107 6.86 10.54 31.12
CA LEU A 107 6.64 9.38 30.24
C LEU A 107 7.60 8.22 30.50
N LYS A 108 8.77 8.46 31.09
CA LYS A 108 9.79 7.43 31.39
C LYS A 108 9.21 6.20 32.09
N ARG A 109 8.28 6.39 33.02
CA ARG A 109 7.62 5.28 33.76
C ARG A 109 6.84 4.30 32.86
N TYR A 110 6.51 4.66 31.63
CA TYR A 110 5.74 3.84 30.68
C TYR A 110 6.63 3.10 29.67
N GLU A 111 7.96 3.30 29.69
CA GLU A 111 8.87 2.70 28.69
C GLU A 111 8.80 1.17 28.62
N HIS A 112 8.48 0.51 29.74
CA HIS A 112 8.36 -0.93 29.82
C HIS A 112 7.12 -1.49 29.11
N LEU A 113 6.15 -0.62 28.80
CA LEU A 113 4.91 -0.98 28.12
C LEU A 113 4.99 -0.88 26.59
N VAL A 114 6.07 -0.29 26.06
CA VAL A 114 6.36 -0.30 24.62
C VAL A 114 6.53 -1.76 24.17
N HIS A 115 5.86 -2.16 23.09
CA HIS A 115 5.81 -3.53 22.60
C HIS A 115 5.25 -4.57 23.59
N PHE A 116 4.52 -4.15 24.63
CA PHE A 116 4.02 -5.07 25.64
C PHE A 116 3.09 -6.13 25.04
N ALA A 117 3.40 -7.40 25.33
CA ALA A 117 2.66 -8.59 24.90
C ALA A 117 2.55 -8.80 23.38
N LEU A 118 3.25 -8.01 22.58
CA LEU A 118 3.29 -8.16 21.13
C LEU A 118 4.41 -9.11 20.70
N THR A 119 4.25 -9.66 19.50
CA THR A 119 5.36 -10.15 18.69
C THR A 119 5.59 -9.17 17.53
N SER A 120 6.77 -9.19 16.90
CA SER A 120 7.07 -8.33 15.77
C SER A 120 6.04 -8.41 14.65
N GLU A 121 5.46 -9.59 14.45
CA GLU A 121 4.41 -9.81 13.44
C GLU A 121 3.06 -9.17 13.76
N ASP A 122 2.77 -8.82 15.01
CA ASP A 122 1.57 -8.02 15.31
C ASP A 122 1.73 -6.60 14.72
N VAL A 123 2.92 -6.04 14.86
CA VAL A 123 3.24 -4.71 14.32
C VAL A 123 3.41 -4.76 12.81
N ASN A 124 4.12 -5.76 12.27
CA ASN A 124 4.33 -5.92 10.83
C ASN A 124 3.02 -6.16 10.08
N SER A 125 2.18 -7.07 10.56
CA SER A 125 0.91 -7.40 9.91
C SER A 125 0.02 -6.17 9.79
N LEU A 126 -0.15 -5.41 10.87
CA LEU A 126 -0.92 -4.16 10.84
C LEU A 126 -0.26 -3.09 9.97
N SER A 127 1.08 -2.96 10.02
CA SER A 127 1.80 -2.02 9.16
C SER A 127 1.56 -2.30 7.68
N TYR A 128 1.74 -3.54 7.24
CA TYR A 128 1.51 -3.90 5.84
C TYR A 128 0.04 -3.79 5.42
N ALA A 129 -0.91 -4.07 6.30
CA ALA A 129 -2.33 -3.86 6.00
C ALA A 129 -2.65 -2.37 5.75
N ILE A 130 -2.06 -1.46 6.53
CA ILE A 130 -2.16 -0.01 6.33
C ILE A 130 -1.52 0.39 5.00
N LEU A 131 -0.25 0.01 4.78
CA LEU A 131 0.48 0.36 3.55
C LEU A 131 -0.22 -0.18 2.29
N MET A 132 -0.78 -1.38 2.34
CA MET A 132 -1.55 -1.96 1.24
C MET A 132 -2.85 -1.21 0.98
N SER A 133 -3.53 -0.75 2.04
CA SER A 133 -4.77 0.04 1.91
C SER A 133 -4.47 1.41 1.28
N ASP A 134 -3.40 2.08 1.71
CA ASP A 134 -2.97 3.36 1.13
C ASP A 134 -2.55 3.21 -0.33
N ALA A 135 -1.78 2.15 -0.65
CA ALA A 135 -1.40 1.83 -2.02
C ALA A 135 -2.61 1.54 -2.91
N GLN A 136 -3.63 0.86 -2.38
CA GLN A 136 -4.87 0.58 -3.12
C GLN A 136 -5.59 1.88 -3.51
N ILE A 137 -5.63 2.88 -2.62
CA ILE A 137 -6.22 4.20 -2.92
C ILE A 137 -5.45 4.89 -4.06
N ILE A 138 -4.11 4.90 -3.98
CA ILE A 138 -3.25 5.48 -5.03
C ILE A 138 -3.48 4.78 -6.36
N TYR A 139 -3.48 3.44 -6.37
CA TYR A 139 -3.67 2.62 -7.56
C TYR A 139 -5.06 2.82 -8.20
N LEU A 140 -6.12 2.80 -7.39
CA LEU A 140 -7.49 3.00 -7.87
C LEU A 140 -7.67 4.37 -8.53
N LYS A 141 -7.05 5.43 -7.99
CA LYS A 141 -7.06 6.77 -8.58
C LYS A 141 -6.41 6.78 -9.97
N GLN A 142 -5.30 6.08 -10.15
CA GLN A 142 -4.64 5.98 -11.46
C GLN A 142 -5.48 5.16 -12.46
N LEU A 143 -6.01 4.02 -12.01
CA LEU A 143 -6.89 3.17 -12.83
C LEU A 143 -8.17 3.92 -13.25
N ASP A 144 -8.72 4.76 -12.38
CA ASP A 144 -9.84 5.64 -12.71
C ASP A 144 -9.51 6.64 -13.81
N GLY A 145 -8.29 7.19 -13.82
CA GLY A 145 -7.81 8.05 -14.88
C GLY A 145 -7.83 7.34 -16.24
N ILE A 146 -7.30 6.11 -16.30
CA ILE A 146 -7.30 5.27 -17.50
C ILE A 146 -8.73 4.98 -17.96
N ILE A 147 -9.59 4.49 -17.06
CA ILE A 147 -10.98 4.16 -17.36
C ILE A 147 -11.74 5.40 -17.89
N LYS A 148 -11.52 6.56 -17.28
CA LYS A 148 -12.15 7.83 -17.69
C LYS A 148 -11.74 8.21 -19.10
N GLU A 149 -10.44 8.14 -19.42
CA GLU A 149 -9.94 8.50 -20.74
C GLU A 149 -10.43 7.52 -21.81
N LEU A 150 -10.32 6.21 -21.58
CA LEU A 150 -10.85 5.20 -22.50
C LEU A 150 -12.36 5.36 -22.72
N ASN A 151 -13.13 5.64 -21.67
CA ASN A 151 -14.58 5.84 -21.79
C ASN A 151 -14.93 7.14 -22.54
N LYS A 152 -14.10 8.19 -22.42
CA LYS A 152 -14.22 9.39 -23.25
C LYS A 152 -14.02 9.05 -24.72
N ARG A 153 -12.94 8.33 -25.06
CA ARG A 153 -12.64 7.87 -26.42
C ARG A 153 -13.73 6.96 -26.98
N ALA A 154 -14.21 6.01 -26.18
CA ALA A 154 -15.31 5.13 -26.55
C ALA A 154 -16.57 5.90 -26.97
N ARG A 155 -16.92 6.99 -26.25
CA ARG A 155 -18.06 7.85 -26.62
C ARG A 155 -17.78 8.65 -27.89
N THR A 156 -16.63 9.31 -27.97
CA THR A 156 -16.26 10.15 -29.13
C THR A 156 -16.16 9.34 -30.41
N TRP A 157 -15.73 8.09 -30.35
CA TRP A 157 -15.53 7.22 -31.52
C TRP A 157 -16.69 6.22 -31.74
N SER A 158 -17.81 6.40 -31.03
CA SER A 158 -18.93 5.44 -31.02
C SER A 158 -19.54 5.16 -32.40
N SER A 159 -19.53 6.16 -33.29
CA SER A 159 -20.08 6.06 -34.66
C SER A 159 -19.03 5.84 -35.74
N ILE A 160 -17.74 5.73 -35.40
CA ILE A 160 -16.68 5.51 -36.40
C ILE A 160 -16.69 4.03 -36.80
N PRO A 161 -17.10 3.67 -38.02
CA PRO A 161 -17.11 2.28 -38.46
C PRO A 161 -15.68 1.76 -38.60
N MET A 162 -15.49 0.49 -38.25
CA MET A 162 -14.20 -0.20 -38.34
C MET A 162 -14.42 -1.59 -38.92
N LEU A 163 -13.62 -1.99 -39.89
CA LEU A 163 -13.58 -3.37 -40.36
C LEU A 163 -12.99 -4.23 -39.25
N ALA A 164 -13.82 -5.06 -38.62
CA ALA A 164 -13.36 -5.96 -37.57
C ALA A 164 -12.47 -7.07 -38.16
N ARG A 165 -11.61 -7.64 -37.31
CA ARG A 165 -10.77 -8.78 -37.69
C ARG A 165 -10.94 -9.93 -36.71
N THR A 166 -11.19 -11.12 -37.23
CA THR A 166 -11.20 -12.38 -36.47
C THR A 166 -10.22 -13.34 -37.12
N HIS A 167 -9.35 -14.00 -36.35
CA HIS A 167 -8.19 -14.73 -36.90
C HIS A 167 -7.32 -13.87 -37.83
N GLY A 168 -7.28 -12.54 -37.60
CA GLY A 168 -6.61 -11.57 -38.47
C GLY A 168 -7.33 -11.27 -39.80
N GLN A 169 -8.40 -11.98 -40.13
CA GLN A 169 -9.14 -11.83 -41.39
C GLN A 169 -10.32 -10.87 -41.26
N ALA A 170 -10.71 -10.22 -42.36
CA ALA A 170 -11.85 -9.31 -42.40
C ALA A 170 -13.14 -10.01 -41.93
N ALA A 171 -13.88 -9.35 -41.03
CA ALA A 171 -15.13 -9.84 -40.45
C ALA A 171 -16.22 -8.76 -40.52
N SER A 172 -17.42 -9.09 -40.01
CA SER A 172 -18.53 -8.14 -39.92
C SER A 172 -18.10 -6.83 -39.23
N PRO A 173 -18.47 -5.66 -39.76
CA PRO A 173 -18.03 -4.38 -39.20
C PRO A 173 -18.39 -4.19 -37.72
N SER A 174 -17.57 -3.38 -37.05
CA SER A 174 -17.80 -2.88 -35.70
C SER A 174 -17.66 -1.36 -35.68
N THR A 175 -17.61 -0.74 -34.50
CA THR A 175 -17.17 0.65 -34.34
C THR A 175 -15.97 0.75 -33.41
N LEU A 176 -15.07 1.69 -33.71
CA LEU A 176 -13.86 1.91 -32.92
C LEU A 176 -14.22 2.24 -31.46
N GLY A 177 -15.27 3.03 -31.24
CA GLY A 177 -15.76 3.35 -29.91
C GLY A 177 -16.28 2.13 -29.15
N LYS A 178 -16.97 1.20 -29.82
CA LYS A 178 -17.39 -0.06 -29.20
C LYS A 178 -16.18 -0.90 -28.79
N GLU A 179 -15.12 -0.99 -29.60
CA GLU A 179 -13.93 -1.77 -29.20
C GLU A 179 -13.21 -1.15 -27.99
N MET A 180 -13.10 0.18 -27.91
CA MET A 180 -12.62 0.85 -26.69
C MET A 180 -13.53 0.56 -25.48
N LYS A 181 -14.85 0.48 -25.69
CA LYS A 181 -15.84 0.23 -24.63
C LYS A 181 -15.68 -1.15 -24.00
N VAL A 182 -15.25 -2.16 -24.76
CA VAL A 182 -14.97 -3.52 -24.23
C VAL A 182 -13.94 -3.46 -23.11
N PHE A 183 -12.82 -2.74 -23.31
CA PHE A 183 -11.78 -2.58 -22.29
C PHE A 183 -12.27 -1.80 -21.08
N VAL A 184 -13.05 -0.73 -21.28
CA VAL A 184 -13.64 0.06 -20.19
C VAL A 184 -14.46 -0.82 -19.24
N GLU A 185 -15.34 -1.66 -19.77
CA GLU A 185 -16.22 -2.50 -18.94
C GLU A 185 -15.43 -3.63 -18.25
N ARG A 186 -14.43 -4.22 -18.91
CA ARG A 186 -13.52 -5.19 -18.29
C ARG A 186 -12.72 -4.58 -17.13
N LEU A 187 -12.18 -3.37 -17.31
CA LEU A 187 -11.42 -2.66 -16.28
C LEU A 187 -12.30 -2.23 -15.10
N LYS A 188 -13.51 -1.72 -15.35
CA LYS A 188 -14.47 -1.37 -14.30
C LYS A 188 -14.82 -2.57 -13.42
N ARG A 189 -15.00 -3.76 -14.03
CA ARG A 189 -15.24 -4.99 -13.27
C ARG A 189 -14.10 -5.26 -12.29
N GLN A 190 -12.84 -5.22 -12.74
CA GLN A 190 -11.69 -5.46 -11.87
C GLN A 190 -11.52 -4.34 -10.82
N ARG A 191 -11.73 -3.08 -11.20
CA ARG A 191 -11.71 -1.95 -10.28
C ARG A 191 -12.71 -2.13 -9.13
N ASN A 192 -13.94 -2.53 -9.44
CA ASN A 192 -14.97 -2.75 -8.44
C ASN A 192 -14.62 -3.91 -7.50
N SER A 193 -14.05 -5.00 -8.02
CA SER A 193 -13.51 -6.09 -7.20
C SER A 193 -12.36 -5.64 -6.31
N LEU A 194 -11.40 -4.89 -6.85
CA LEU A 194 -10.26 -4.40 -6.07
C LEU A 194 -10.72 -3.51 -4.92
N LYS A 195 -11.68 -2.61 -5.16
CA LYS A 195 -12.23 -1.72 -4.13
C LYS A 195 -12.84 -2.46 -2.92
N THR A 196 -13.29 -3.70 -3.09
CA THR A 196 -13.87 -4.50 -2.00
C THR A 196 -12.85 -5.36 -1.26
N MET A 197 -11.66 -5.56 -1.83
CA MET A 197 -10.59 -6.34 -1.21
C MET A 197 -9.94 -5.52 -0.11
N LYS A 198 -10.05 -5.97 1.14
CA LYS A 198 -9.46 -5.30 2.30
C LYS A 198 -8.35 -6.15 2.88
N PRO A 199 -7.12 -5.64 2.99
CA PRO A 199 -6.08 -6.29 3.76
C PRO A 199 -6.55 -6.50 5.20
N LEU A 200 -6.36 -7.71 5.72
CA LEU A 200 -6.58 -8.02 7.13
C LEU A 200 -5.26 -7.92 7.88
N ALA A 201 -5.34 -7.70 9.18
CA ALA A 201 -4.18 -7.79 10.05
C ALA A 201 -4.44 -8.73 11.23
N LYS A 202 -3.39 -9.38 11.70
CA LYS A 202 -3.42 -10.13 12.95
C LYS A 202 -2.88 -9.29 14.09
N PHE A 203 -3.30 -9.58 15.31
CA PHE A 203 -2.82 -8.90 16.51
C PHE A 203 -3.04 -9.76 17.75
N GLY A 204 -2.30 -10.86 17.83
CA GLY A 204 -2.58 -11.98 18.76
C GLY A 204 -1.35 -12.52 19.49
N GLY A 205 -0.20 -11.84 19.43
CA GLY A 205 1.03 -12.28 20.07
C GLY A 205 1.74 -13.39 19.28
N ALA A 206 2.68 -14.06 19.96
CA ALA A 206 3.67 -14.95 19.35
C ALA A 206 3.09 -16.07 18.48
N THR A 207 1.93 -16.63 18.85
CA THR A 207 1.30 -17.75 18.13
C THR A 207 -0.19 -17.52 17.85
N GLY A 208 -0.65 -16.27 17.87
CA GLY A 208 -2.05 -15.91 17.58
C GLY A 208 -3.06 -16.19 18.70
N ASN A 209 -2.59 -16.59 19.89
CA ASN A 209 -3.43 -17.08 21.00
C ASN A 209 -3.52 -16.12 22.20
N TYR A 210 -2.99 -14.90 22.10
CA TYR A 210 -3.08 -13.86 23.14
C TYR A 210 -2.46 -14.23 24.50
N HIS A 211 -1.61 -15.26 24.58
CA HIS A 211 -1.10 -15.83 25.84
C HIS A 211 -0.62 -14.77 26.85
N THR A 212 0.29 -13.89 26.44
CA THR A 212 0.85 -12.86 27.33
C THR A 212 -0.20 -11.84 27.80
N LEU A 213 -1.15 -11.50 26.92
CA LEU A 213 -2.26 -10.61 27.27
C LEU A 213 -3.21 -11.27 28.27
N VAL A 214 -3.58 -12.54 28.05
CA VAL A 214 -4.45 -13.29 28.96
C VAL A 214 -3.80 -13.49 30.33
N ILE A 215 -2.48 -13.74 30.38
CA ILE A 215 -1.72 -13.78 31.64
C ILE A 215 -1.76 -12.42 32.35
N SER A 216 -1.70 -11.32 31.60
CA SER A 216 -1.73 -9.97 32.19
C SER A 216 -3.08 -9.61 32.82
N ASP A 217 -4.19 -10.04 32.22
CA ASP A 217 -5.53 -9.97 32.81
C ASP A 217 -6.48 -10.96 32.10
N PRO A 218 -6.90 -12.06 32.75
CA PRO A 218 -7.76 -13.07 32.13
C PRO A 218 -9.22 -12.64 32.01
N ASN A 219 -9.62 -11.56 32.69
CA ASN A 219 -11.02 -11.08 32.66
C ASN A 219 -11.30 -10.20 31.44
N ILE A 220 -10.27 -9.80 30.69
CA ILE A 220 -10.41 -8.97 29.51
C ILE A 220 -10.56 -9.86 28.28
N ASN A 221 -11.60 -9.59 27.48
CA ASN A 221 -11.73 -10.17 26.16
C ASN A 221 -10.75 -9.51 25.19
N TRP A 222 -9.50 -9.99 25.18
CA TRP A 222 -8.41 -9.45 24.38
C TRP A 222 -8.65 -9.55 22.87
N ALA A 223 -9.34 -10.59 22.40
CA ALA A 223 -9.74 -10.69 21.00
C ALA A 223 -10.64 -9.50 20.59
N ASN A 224 -11.62 -9.12 21.43
CA ASN A 224 -12.46 -7.96 21.15
C ASN A 224 -11.71 -6.62 21.34
N GLN A 225 -10.77 -6.52 22.28
CA GLN A 225 -9.98 -5.30 22.48
C GLN A 225 -9.04 -5.05 21.31
N THR A 226 -8.31 -6.08 20.87
CA THR A 226 -7.40 -5.98 19.71
C THR A 226 -8.17 -5.74 18.42
N LYS A 227 -9.38 -6.30 18.25
CA LYS A 227 -10.29 -5.93 17.15
C LYS A 227 -10.57 -4.43 17.10
N LYS A 228 -10.87 -3.83 18.25
CA LYS A 228 -11.14 -2.37 18.36
C LYS A 228 -9.88 -1.54 18.09
N PHE A 229 -8.72 -2.02 18.53
CA PHE A 229 -7.44 -1.39 18.25
C PHE A 229 -7.15 -1.37 16.74
N LEU A 230 -7.31 -2.49 16.04
CA LEU A 230 -7.13 -2.55 14.58
C LEU A 230 -8.14 -1.66 13.84
N ALA A 231 -9.39 -1.63 14.31
CA ALA A 231 -10.43 -0.78 13.74
C ALA A 231 -10.11 0.73 13.84
N SER A 232 -9.30 1.19 14.82
CA SER A 232 -8.87 2.59 14.86
C SER A 232 -7.89 2.96 13.75
N PHE A 233 -7.26 1.97 13.12
CA PHE A 233 -6.46 2.12 11.89
C PHE A 233 -7.26 1.82 10.62
N GLN A 234 -8.59 1.64 10.73
CA GLN A 234 -9.47 1.23 9.62
C GLN A 234 -9.11 -0.13 9.02
N VAL A 235 -8.41 -0.98 9.78
CA VAL A 235 -8.03 -2.34 9.38
C VAL A 235 -8.91 -3.35 10.10
N GLU A 236 -9.35 -4.38 9.39
CA GLU A 236 -10.11 -5.48 9.96
C GLU A 236 -9.17 -6.56 10.51
N GLN A 237 -9.53 -7.12 11.66
CA GLN A 237 -8.73 -8.18 12.29
C GLN A 237 -8.99 -9.53 11.63
N ASN A 238 -7.93 -10.28 11.33
CA ASN A 238 -7.99 -11.72 11.15
C ASN A 238 -7.87 -12.41 12.53
N PRO A 239 -8.96 -12.98 13.08
CA PRO A 239 -8.97 -13.49 14.45
C PRO A 239 -8.26 -14.84 14.63
N VAL A 240 -8.01 -15.59 13.55
CA VAL A 240 -7.47 -16.95 13.61
C VAL A 240 -6.22 -17.02 12.74
N THR A 241 -5.06 -16.96 13.39
CA THR A 241 -3.76 -16.88 12.73
C THR A 241 -2.69 -17.63 13.52
N THR A 242 -1.52 -17.80 12.92
CA THR A 242 -0.34 -18.33 13.61
C THR A 242 0.48 -17.17 14.18
N GLN A 243 1.82 -17.24 14.10
CA GLN A 243 2.65 -16.06 14.30
C GLN A 243 2.43 -15.01 13.21
N ILE A 244 2.01 -15.38 12.01
CA ILE A 244 1.78 -14.47 10.88
C ILE A 244 0.31 -14.42 10.49
N GLU A 245 -0.10 -13.31 9.88
CA GLU A 245 -1.30 -13.26 9.06
C GLU A 245 -1.07 -14.14 7.81
N PRO A 246 -2.03 -14.95 7.34
CA PRO A 246 -1.79 -15.95 6.29
C PRO A 246 -1.53 -15.38 4.88
N HIS A 247 -1.70 -14.06 4.69
CA HIS A 247 -1.43 -13.33 3.45
C HIS A 247 -2.38 -13.62 2.28
N ASP A 248 -3.52 -14.28 2.55
CA ASP A 248 -4.56 -14.55 1.56
C ASP A 248 -5.06 -13.25 0.91
N GLY A 249 -5.30 -12.21 1.71
CA GLY A 249 -5.74 -10.89 1.20
C GLY A 249 -4.70 -10.21 0.29
N ILE A 250 -3.40 -10.45 0.53
CA ILE A 250 -2.33 -9.95 -0.35
C ILE A 250 -2.40 -10.67 -1.71
N ALA A 251 -2.56 -11.99 -1.70
CA ALA A 251 -2.69 -12.78 -2.92
C ALA A 251 -3.95 -12.38 -3.73
N GLU A 252 -5.08 -12.14 -3.07
CA GLU A 252 -6.30 -11.66 -3.73
C GLU A 252 -6.09 -10.34 -4.46
N VAL A 253 -5.47 -9.36 -3.79
CA VAL A 253 -5.13 -8.06 -4.37
C VAL A 253 -4.17 -8.22 -5.55
N ALA A 254 -3.10 -9.02 -5.39
CA ALA A 254 -2.12 -9.27 -6.44
C ALA A 254 -2.75 -9.91 -7.68
N HIS A 255 -3.59 -10.94 -7.50
CA HIS A 255 -4.32 -11.56 -8.60
C HIS A 255 -5.31 -10.60 -9.27
N CYS A 256 -5.91 -9.68 -8.52
CA CYS A 256 -6.78 -8.65 -9.12
C CYS A 256 -5.98 -7.67 -9.98
N ILE A 257 -4.83 -7.21 -9.50
CA ILE A 257 -3.91 -6.36 -10.26
C ILE A 257 -3.40 -7.10 -11.51
N GLN A 258 -3.07 -8.38 -11.41
CA GLN A 258 -2.69 -9.20 -12.56
C GLN A 258 -3.80 -9.23 -13.63
N ARG A 259 -5.07 -9.37 -13.23
CA ARG A 259 -6.20 -9.31 -14.18
C ARG A 259 -6.35 -7.95 -14.84
N VAL A 260 -6.15 -6.85 -14.09
CA VAL A 260 -6.10 -5.49 -14.67
C VAL A 260 -4.98 -5.40 -15.70
N ASN A 261 -3.78 -5.85 -15.35
CA ASN A 261 -2.61 -5.80 -16.22
C ASN A 261 -2.82 -6.62 -17.49
N ASN A 262 -3.42 -7.82 -17.41
CA ASN A 262 -3.73 -8.63 -18.59
C ASN A 262 -4.70 -7.93 -19.54
N ILE A 263 -5.69 -7.20 -19.01
CA ILE A 263 -6.61 -6.40 -19.85
C ILE A 263 -5.86 -5.24 -20.52
N LEU A 264 -4.92 -4.61 -19.83
CA LEU A 264 -4.11 -3.53 -20.40
C LEU A 264 -3.06 -4.03 -21.40
N ILE A 265 -2.50 -5.23 -21.22
CA ILE A 265 -1.62 -5.87 -22.20
C ILE A 265 -2.40 -6.12 -23.50
N ASP A 266 -3.57 -6.72 -23.39
CA ASP A 266 -4.49 -6.96 -24.51
C ASP A 266 -4.85 -5.64 -25.22
N PHE A 267 -5.20 -4.60 -24.45
CA PHE A 267 -5.42 -3.26 -25.00
C PHE A 267 -4.20 -2.71 -25.75
N ASN A 268 -3.02 -2.79 -25.15
CA ASN A 268 -1.79 -2.27 -25.75
C ASN A 268 -1.45 -3.00 -27.06
N GLN A 269 -1.67 -4.32 -27.11
CA GLN A 269 -1.45 -5.13 -28.31
C GLN A 269 -2.43 -4.73 -29.43
N ASP A 270 -3.70 -4.57 -29.11
CA ASP A 270 -4.73 -4.10 -30.06
C ASP A 270 -4.41 -2.69 -30.59
N ILE A 271 -4.08 -1.73 -29.71
CA ILE A 271 -3.70 -0.37 -30.13
C ILE A 271 -2.46 -0.40 -31.01
N TRP A 272 -1.45 -1.21 -30.67
CA TRP A 272 -0.26 -1.36 -31.49
C TRP A 272 -0.62 -1.89 -32.89
N MET A 273 -1.51 -2.88 -32.98
CA MET A 273 -2.00 -3.39 -34.26
C MET A 273 -2.81 -2.36 -35.04
N TYR A 274 -3.64 -1.55 -34.39
CA TYR A 274 -4.36 -0.46 -35.04
C TYR A 274 -3.42 0.59 -35.61
N ILE A 275 -2.34 0.93 -34.91
CA ILE A 275 -1.29 1.84 -35.40
C ILE A 275 -0.55 1.20 -36.58
N ALA A 276 -0.19 -0.09 -36.47
CA ALA A 276 0.49 -0.83 -37.53
C ALA A 276 -0.34 -1.00 -38.82
N ASN A 277 -1.67 -0.91 -38.71
CA ASN A 277 -2.60 -0.95 -39.85
C ASN A 277 -3.11 0.45 -40.27
N ASP A 278 -2.46 1.52 -39.81
CA ASP A 278 -2.79 2.92 -40.15
C ASP A 278 -4.20 3.38 -39.72
N LEU A 279 -4.85 2.68 -38.78
CA LEU A 279 -6.12 3.15 -38.19
C LEU A 279 -5.90 4.37 -37.28
N PHE A 280 -4.71 4.48 -36.68
CA PHE A 280 -4.31 5.60 -35.86
C PHE A 280 -3.03 6.24 -36.37
N LYS A 281 -2.97 7.57 -36.28
CA LYS A 281 -1.74 8.34 -36.40
C LYS A 281 -1.32 8.89 -35.04
N LEU A 282 -0.03 8.81 -34.75
CA LEU A 282 0.54 9.33 -33.51
C LEU A 282 0.81 10.83 -33.65
N LYS A 283 0.48 11.60 -32.62
CA LYS A 283 0.78 13.04 -32.59
C LYS A 283 2.25 13.25 -32.27
N LEU A 284 2.96 13.99 -33.12
CA LEU A 284 4.33 14.41 -32.88
C LEU A 284 4.38 15.53 -31.84
N LYS A 285 5.37 15.48 -30.97
CA LYS A 285 5.76 16.60 -30.11
C LYS A 285 7.03 17.23 -30.67
N GLU A 286 7.06 18.56 -30.72
CA GLU A 286 8.20 19.31 -31.24
C GLU A 286 9.46 18.96 -30.43
N GLY A 287 10.55 18.62 -31.13
CA GLY A 287 11.84 18.24 -30.54
C GLY A 287 12.01 16.74 -30.21
N GLU A 288 10.99 15.89 -30.37
CA GLU A 288 11.14 14.44 -30.17
C GLU A 288 11.71 13.75 -31.42
N VAL A 289 12.75 12.93 -31.22
CA VAL A 289 13.33 12.09 -32.27
C VAL A 289 12.64 10.72 -32.24
N GLY A 290 11.78 10.46 -33.22
CA GLY A 290 11.05 9.19 -33.31
C GLY A 290 11.91 8.00 -33.74
N SER A 291 12.97 8.23 -34.52
CA SER A 291 13.97 7.22 -34.88
C SER A 291 15.32 7.88 -35.13
N SER A 292 16.40 7.21 -34.74
CA SER A 292 17.77 7.68 -34.97
C SER A 292 18.16 7.77 -36.44
N THR A 293 17.44 7.09 -37.35
CA THR A 293 17.79 7.01 -38.78
C THR A 293 16.66 7.34 -39.74
N MET A 294 15.40 7.32 -39.29
CA MET A 294 14.22 7.58 -40.12
C MET A 294 13.46 8.82 -39.64
N PRO A 295 13.67 10.00 -40.25
CA PRO A 295 13.09 11.27 -39.78
C PRO A 295 11.55 11.31 -39.78
N HIS A 296 10.90 10.47 -40.57
CA HIS A 296 9.45 10.39 -40.69
C HIS A 296 8.80 9.36 -39.73
N LYS A 297 9.59 8.54 -39.03
CA LYS A 297 9.08 7.42 -38.24
C LYS A 297 8.65 7.89 -36.84
N VAL A 298 7.43 7.52 -36.44
CA VAL A 298 6.88 7.75 -35.10
C VAL A 298 6.52 6.39 -34.50
N ASN A 299 7.06 6.08 -33.32
CA ASN A 299 6.85 4.79 -32.66
C ASN A 299 5.79 4.89 -31.56
N PRO A 300 4.90 3.89 -31.42
CA PRO A 300 3.97 3.78 -30.31
C PRO A 300 4.64 3.40 -28.99
#